data_AF-A0A9X1MT74-F1
#
_entry.id   AF-A0A9X1MT74-F1
#
_cell.length_a   1.000
_cell.length_b   1.000
_cell.length_c   1.000
_cell.angle_alpha   90.00
_cell.angle_beta   90.00
_cell.angle_gamma   90.00
#
_symmetry.space_group_name_H-M   'P 1'
#
loop_
_entity.id
_entity.type
_entity.pdbx_description
1 polymer ?
#
loop_
_entity_poly.entity_id
_entity_poly.type
_entity_poly.pdbx_seq_one_letter_code
_entity_poly.pdbx_strand_id
1 'polypeptide(L)'
;MFALLRNPVTWGVSLGLLAAAIVAVGVAFRMWNAPRICYDRTHVVLRFPDASVFRIPLEAVECFFLGAAKYQRCGADPRESIAVVVRLADRAREWKQRDLPADYGEWKEGYVTLDGTWCEPIAEAKVLELNRWLVEAKKRTTATGK
;
A
#
# COMPACT_ATOMS: atom_id res chain seq x y z
N MET A 1 -50.14 -25.58 3.62
CA MET A 1 -49.25 -24.97 2.59
C MET A 1 -47.82 -24.90 3.14
N PHE A 2 -47.16 -26.06 3.28
CA PHE A 2 -45.77 -26.20 3.71
C PHE A 2 -45.24 -27.50 3.11
N ALA A 3 -45.02 -27.50 1.79
CA ALA A 3 -44.35 -28.60 1.11
C ALA A 3 -42.85 -28.36 1.18
N LEU A 4 -42.28 -28.74 2.33
CA LEU A 4 -40.86 -29.01 2.52
C LEU A 4 -40.40 -30.06 1.50
N LEU A 5 -39.90 -29.62 0.35
CA LEU A 5 -38.98 -30.44 -0.45
C LEU A 5 -37.63 -30.42 0.25
N ARG A 6 -37.53 -31.28 1.28
CA ARG A 6 -36.35 -31.63 2.05
C ARG A 6 -35.40 -32.45 1.17
N ASN A 7 -34.72 -31.79 0.22
CA ASN A 7 -33.75 -32.45 -0.64
C ASN A 7 -32.35 -32.22 -0.03
N PRO A 8 -31.66 -33.26 0.49
CA PRO A 8 -30.37 -33.08 1.18
C PRO A 8 -29.30 -32.47 0.26
N VAL A 9 -29.44 -32.66 -1.05
CA VAL A 9 -28.56 -32.09 -2.08
C VAL A 9 -28.70 -30.57 -2.17
N THR A 10 -29.92 -30.02 -2.08
CA THR A 10 -30.11 -28.55 -2.14
C THR A 10 -29.54 -27.88 -0.90
N TRP A 11 -29.66 -28.52 0.28
CA TRP A 11 -28.98 -28.08 1.49
C TRP A 11 -27.46 -28.10 1.38
N GLY A 12 -26.87 -29.16 0.83
CA GLY A 12 -25.43 -29.24 0.60
C GLY A 12 -24.91 -28.14 -0.33
N VAL A 13 -25.63 -27.88 -1.43
CA VAL A 13 -25.28 -26.81 -2.39
C VAL A 13 -25.44 -25.42 -1.77
N SER A 14 -26.53 -25.17 -1.04
CA SER A 14 -26.73 -23.90 -0.34
C SER A 14 -25.66 -23.65 0.73
N LEU A 15 -25.25 -24.67 1.49
CA LEU A 15 -24.17 -24.54 2.47
C LEU A 15 -22.82 -24.25 1.81
N GLY A 16 -22.53 -24.93 0.69
CA GLY A 16 -21.32 -24.72 -0.10
C GLY A 16 -21.23 -23.31 -0.67
N LEU A 17 -22.33 -22.80 -1.23
CA LEU A 17 -22.40 -21.43 -1.75
C LEU A 17 -22.26 -20.38 -0.64
N LEU A 18 -22.88 -20.61 0.52
CA LEU A 18 -22.74 -19.72 1.68
C LEU A 18 -21.28 -19.67 2.17
N ALA A 19 -20.63 -20.83 2.29
CA ALA A 19 -19.23 -20.90 2.68
C ALA A 19 -18.31 -20.18 1.68
N ALA A 20 -18.52 -20.39 0.38
CA ALA A 20 -17.77 -19.70 -0.67
C ALA A 20 -17.98 -18.17 -0.61
N ALA A 21 -19.21 -17.71 -0.38
CA ALA A 21 -19.51 -16.29 -0.23
C ALA A 21 -18.81 -15.68 0.99
N ILE A 22 -18.80 -16.36 2.13
CA ILE A 22 -18.10 -15.91 3.35
C ILE A 22 -16.59 -15.79 3.08
N VAL A 23 -15.99 -16.78 2.43
CA VAL A 23 -14.57 -16.72 2.05
C VAL A 23 -14.30 -15.56 1.10
N ALA A 24 -15.13 -15.36 0.08
CA ALA A 24 -14.99 -14.27 -0.88
C ALA A 24 -15.08 -12.89 -0.19
N VAL A 25 -16.05 -12.70 0.70
CA VAL A 25 -16.19 -11.47 1.50
C VAL A 25 -14.98 -11.27 2.40
N GLY A 26 -14.50 -12.33 3.06
CA GLY A 26 -13.31 -12.27 3.90
C GLY A 26 -12.05 -11.87 3.13
N VAL A 27 -11.86 -12.41 1.92
CA VAL A 27 -10.76 -12.04 1.03
C VAL A 27 -10.89 -10.58 0.57
N ALA A 28 -12.07 -10.17 0.13
CA ALA A 28 -12.32 -8.79 -0.30
C ALA A 28 -12.06 -7.78 0.82
N PHE A 29 -12.52 -8.08 2.04
CA PHE A 29 -12.29 -7.24 3.22
C PHE A 29 -10.81 -7.15 3.58
N ARG A 30 -10.07 -8.26 3.48
CA ARG A 30 -8.61 -8.27 3.70
C ARG A 30 -7.87 -7.44 2.66
N MET A 31 -8.27 -7.52 1.39
CA MET A 31 -7.67 -6.71 0.32
C MET A 31 -7.97 -5.22 0.49
N TRP A 32 -9.18 -4.88 0.94
CA TRP A 32 -9.58 -3.51 1.23
C TRP A 32 -8.79 -2.89 2.39
N ASN A 33 -8.47 -3.68 3.41
CA ASN A 33 -7.74 -3.24 4.60
C ASN A 33 -6.23 -3.52 4.53
N ALA A 34 -5.71 -3.94 3.37
CA ALA A 34 -4.28 -4.18 3.23
C ALA A 34 -3.52 -2.84 3.29
N PRO A 35 -2.39 -2.77 4.02
CA PRO A 35 -1.63 -1.54 4.12
C PRO A 35 -1.13 -1.08 2.77
N ARG A 36 -1.35 0.21 2.49
CA ARG A 36 -1.06 0.84 1.19
C ARG A 36 0.44 1.08 1.02
N ILE A 37 1.11 1.37 2.13
CA ILE A 37 2.56 1.37 2.24
C ILE A 37 2.92 0.20 3.14
N CYS A 38 3.52 -0.84 2.58
CA CYS A 38 3.96 -1.98 3.36
C CYS A 38 5.42 -2.30 3.10
N TYR A 39 6.01 -3.00 4.04
CA TYR A 39 7.37 -3.46 3.97
C TYR A 39 7.40 -4.96 3.65
N ASP A 40 8.24 -5.34 2.70
CA ASP A 40 8.74 -6.70 2.50
C ASP A 40 10.22 -6.73 2.86
N ARG A 41 10.76 -7.89 3.25
CA ARG A 41 12.12 -8.10 3.77
C ARG A 41 13.21 -7.33 3.02
N THR A 42 13.05 -7.09 1.72
CA THR A 42 14.00 -6.40 0.85
C THR A 42 13.42 -5.17 0.13
N HIS A 43 12.10 -4.90 0.22
CA HIS A 43 11.45 -3.86 -0.58
C HIS A 43 10.41 -3.07 0.21
N VAL A 44 10.30 -1.79 -0.10
CA VAL A 44 9.12 -0.98 0.21
C VAL A 44 8.11 -1.17 -0.90
N VAL A 45 6.89 -1.53 -0.54
CA VAL A 45 5.82 -1.84 -1.48
C VAL A 45 4.72 -0.79 -1.34
N LEU A 46 4.45 -0.09 -2.44
CA LEU A 46 3.36 0.85 -2.58
C LEU A 46 2.24 0.18 -3.38
N ARG A 47 1.06 0.03 -2.77
CA ARG A 47 -0.12 -0.60 -3.39
C ARG A 47 -1.21 0.42 -3.65
N PHE A 48 -1.59 0.56 -4.91
CA PHE A 48 -2.62 1.49 -5.34
C PHE A 48 -3.95 0.77 -5.64
N PRO A 49 -5.09 1.49 -5.60
CA PRO A 49 -6.42 0.92 -5.85
C PRO A 49 -6.61 0.35 -7.27
N ASP A 50 -5.86 0.86 -8.25
CA ASP A 50 -5.87 0.40 -9.64
C ASP A 50 -5.09 -0.90 -9.86
N ALA A 51 -4.77 -1.62 -8.78
CA ALA A 51 -3.92 -2.81 -8.73
C ALA A 51 -2.46 -2.57 -9.15
N SER A 52 -2.03 -1.31 -9.38
CA SER A 52 -0.62 -1.02 -9.58
C SER A 52 0.15 -1.21 -8.27
N VAL A 53 1.31 -1.84 -8.38
CA VAL A 53 2.19 -2.14 -7.23
C VAL A 53 3.61 -1.76 -7.58
N PHE A 54 4.19 -0.85 -6.81
CA PHE A 54 5.59 -0.46 -6.95
C PHE A 54 6.40 -1.11 -5.83
N ARG A 55 7.47 -1.82 -6.20
CA ARG A 55 8.39 -2.47 -5.26
C ARG A 55 9.73 -1.75 -5.34
N ILE A 56 9.97 -0.86 -4.38
CA ILE A 56 11.19 -0.08 -4.29
C ILE A 56 12.20 -0.84 -3.43
N PRO A 57 13.40 -1.18 -3.93
CA PRO A 57 14.41 -1.85 -3.14
C PRO A 57 14.77 -1.02 -1.91
N LEU A 58 14.91 -1.66 -0.76
CA LEU A 58 15.12 -0.93 0.47
C LEU A 58 16.44 -0.15 0.48
N GLU A 59 17.45 -0.71 -0.18
CA GLU A 59 18.74 -0.07 -0.38
C GLU A 59 18.66 1.24 -1.18
N ALA A 60 17.60 1.39 -2.00
CA ALA A 60 17.30 2.60 -2.74
C ALA A 60 16.52 3.63 -1.92
N VAL A 61 15.97 3.28 -0.76
CA VAL A 61 15.22 4.20 0.10
C VAL A 61 16.15 4.80 1.15
N GLU A 62 16.19 6.13 1.26
CA GLU A 62 16.97 6.85 2.27
C GLU A 62 16.19 7.05 3.57
N CYS A 63 14.98 7.60 3.47
CA CYS A 63 14.11 7.88 4.61
C CYS A 63 12.66 8.18 4.18
N PHE A 64 11.78 8.20 5.17
CA PHE A 64 10.40 8.66 5.07
C PHE A 64 10.19 9.92 5.90
N PHE A 65 9.43 10.89 5.42
CA PHE A 65 9.02 12.06 6.20
C PHE A 65 7.64 12.55 5.80
N LEU A 66 7.04 13.36 6.67
CA LEU A 66 5.79 14.06 6.35
C LEU A 66 6.13 15.36 5.63
N GLY A 67 5.39 15.65 4.57
CA GLY A 67 5.41 16.91 3.86
C GLY A 67 4.00 17.48 3.72
N ALA A 68 3.90 18.58 2.98
CA ALA A 68 2.64 19.08 2.45
C ALA A 68 2.74 19.06 0.93
N ALA A 69 1.67 18.63 0.27
CA ALA A 69 1.61 18.68 -1.18
C ALA A 69 0.21 19.10 -1.62
N LYS A 70 0.16 19.75 -2.78
CA LYS A 70 -1.06 20.13 -3.45
C LYS A 70 -1.41 19.05 -4.45
N TYR A 71 -2.54 18.39 -4.22
CA TYR A 71 -3.06 17.37 -5.12
C TYR A 71 -4.26 17.91 -5.85
N GLN A 72 -4.29 17.70 -7.15
CA GLN A 72 -5.45 17.98 -7.97
C GLN A 72 -5.93 16.67 -8.56
N ARG A 73 -6.99 16.12 -7.96
CA ARG A 73 -7.68 14.96 -8.53
C ARG A 73 -8.38 15.38 -9.82
N CYS A 74 -8.42 14.49 -10.80
CA CYS A 74 -9.14 14.76 -12.04
C CYS A 74 -10.61 15.16 -11.75
N GLY A 75 -11.01 16.36 -12.17
CA GLY A 75 -12.36 16.88 -11.94
C GLY A 75 -12.65 17.45 -10.54
N ALA A 76 -11.63 17.64 -9.70
CA ALA A 76 -11.76 18.30 -8.39
C ALA A 76 -10.86 19.53 -8.26
N ASP A 77 -11.21 20.41 -7.33
CA ASP A 77 -10.36 21.55 -6.98
C ASP A 77 -9.05 21.09 -6.33
N PRO A 78 -7.93 21.80 -6.57
CA PRO A 78 -6.67 21.52 -5.89
C PRO A 78 -6.84 21.61 -4.38
N ARG A 79 -6.36 20.59 -3.68
CA ARG A 79 -6.37 20.53 -2.22
C ARG A 79 -4.95 20.39 -1.70
N GLU A 80 -4.64 21.13 -0.64
CA GLU A 80 -3.45 20.89 0.16
C GLU A 80 -3.74 19.81 1.22
N SER A 81 -2.91 18.79 1.25
CA SER A 81 -2.98 17.72 2.26
C SER A 81 -1.60 17.40 2.81
N ILE A 82 -1.60 16.74 3.97
CA ILE A 82 -0.40 16.09 4.49
C ILE A 82 0.01 15.02 3.48
N ALA A 83 1.29 14.99 3.14
CA ALA A 83 1.88 14.03 2.23
C ALA A 83 2.88 13.14 2.95
N VAL A 84 3.02 11.90 2.49
CA VAL A 84 4.14 11.05 2.86
C VAL A 84 5.15 11.09 1.74
N VAL A 85 6.36 11.50 2.08
CA VAL A 85 7.46 11.61 1.14
C VAL A 85 8.45 10.49 1.40
N VAL A 86 8.68 9.68 0.38
CA VAL A 86 9.75 8.68 0.34
C VAL A 86 10.92 9.28 -0.41
N ARG A 87 12.05 9.46 0.27
CA ARG A 87 13.29 9.92 -0.36
C ARG A 87 14.12 8.73 -0.79
N LEU A 88 14.58 8.76 -2.03
CA LEU A 88 15.38 7.73 -2.64
C LEU A 88 16.85 8.17 -2.72
N ALA A 89 17.73 7.20 -2.52
CA ALA A 89 19.16 7.39 -2.53
C ALA A 89 19.64 7.92 -3.87
N ASP A 90 20.60 8.83 -3.84
CA ASP A 90 21.08 9.46 -5.06
C ASP A 90 21.72 8.45 -6.03
N ARG A 91 22.34 7.40 -5.47
CA ARG A 91 22.87 6.25 -6.21
C ARG A 91 21.80 5.41 -6.93
N ALA A 92 20.53 5.49 -6.52
CA ALA A 92 19.44 4.70 -7.10
C ALA A 92 18.85 5.40 -8.34
N ARG A 93 19.70 5.63 -9.36
CA ARG A 93 19.36 6.43 -10.56
C ARG A 93 18.14 5.90 -11.31
N GLU A 94 18.02 4.59 -11.43
CA GLU A 94 16.89 3.88 -12.07
C GLU A 94 15.53 4.06 -11.36
N TRP A 95 15.56 4.57 -10.12
CA TRP A 95 14.39 4.85 -9.29
C TRP A 95 14.10 6.35 -9.16
N LYS A 96 14.83 7.23 -9.86
CA LYS A 96 14.62 8.69 -9.74
C LYS A 96 13.29 9.16 -10.32
N GLN A 97 12.72 8.45 -11.29
CA GLN A 97 11.47 8.84 -11.95
C GLN A 97 10.67 7.60 -12.34
N ARG A 98 9.36 7.65 -12.08
CA ARG A 98 8.36 6.66 -12.53
C ARG A 98 7.01 7.35 -12.69
N ASP A 99 6.15 6.77 -13.51
CA ASP A 99 4.77 7.21 -13.59
C ASP A 99 3.97 6.63 -12.43
N LEU A 100 3.38 7.50 -11.63
CA LEU A 100 2.48 7.17 -10.53
C LEU A 100 1.10 7.73 -10.89
N PRO A 101 -0.01 7.04 -10.57
CA PRO A 101 -1.32 7.58 -10.90
C PRO A 101 -1.52 8.93 -10.19
N ALA A 102 -1.78 9.99 -10.97
CA ALA A 102 -1.76 11.38 -10.51
C ALA A 102 -2.70 11.67 -9.32
N ASP A 103 -3.76 10.87 -9.19
CA ASP A 103 -4.73 10.94 -8.09
C ASP A 103 -4.13 10.62 -6.71
N TYR A 104 -2.94 10.00 -6.64
CA TYR A 104 -2.37 9.50 -5.39
C TYR A 104 -1.00 10.08 -5.05
N GLY A 105 -0.35 10.76 -6.00
CA GLY A 105 1.01 11.20 -5.78
C GLY A 105 1.77 11.63 -7.02
N GLU A 106 3.05 11.92 -6.79
CA GLU A 106 4.02 12.22 -7.83
C GLU A 106 5.34 11.51 -7.51
N TRP A 107 6.05 11.09 -8.55
CA TRP A 107 7.38 10.50 -8.42
C TRP A 107 8.37 11.16 -9.37
N LYS A 108 9.19 12.06 -8.83
CA LYS A 108 10.20 12.79 -9.60
C LYS A 108 11.45 13.04 -8.77
N GLU A 109 12.59 13.06 -9.44
CA GLU A 109 13.91 13.40 -8.88
C GLU A 109 14.33 12.60 -7.63
N GLY A 110 13.80 11.39 -7.47
CA GLY A 110 14.06 10.55 -6.30
C GLY A 110 13.19 10.86 -5.09
N TYR A 111 12.14 11.65 -5.26
CA TYR A 111 11.08 11.84 -4.27
C TYR A 111 9.81 11.17 -4.76
N VAL A 112 9.25 10.31 -3.92
CA VAL A 112 7.90 9.78 -4.10
C VAL A 112 7.00 10.46 -3.08
N THR A 113 6.14 11.35 -3.56
CA THR A 113 5.27 12.17 -2.73
C THR A 113 3.85 11.63 -2.84
N LEU A 114 3.34 11.04 -1.76
CA LEU A 114 2.08 10.31 -1.71
C LEU A 114 1.04 11.09 -0.90
N ASP A 115 -0.18 11.20 -1.41
CA ASP A 115 -1.26 11.87 -0.68
C ASP A 115 -1.57 11.12 0.61
N GLY A 116 -1.42 11.81 1.75
CA GLY A 116 -1.69 11.26 3.06
C GLY A 116 -3.18 11.00 3.32
N THR A 117 -4.09 11.55 2.50
CA THR A 117 -5.52 11.23 2.57
C THR A 117 -5.86 9.92 1.87
N TRP A 118 -5.03 9.52 0.90
CA TRP A 118 -5.08 8.20 0.29
C TRP A 118 -4.47 7.14 1.20
N CYS A 119 -3.33 7.45 1.82
CA CYS A 119 -2.73 6.56 2.80
C CYS A 119 -3.70 6.29 3.97
N GLU A 120 -3.57 5.13 4.62
CA GLU A 120 -4.15 4.94 5.97
C GLU A 120 -3.70 6.14 6.83
N PRO A 121 -4.52 6.71 7.74
CA PRO A 121 -4.17 7.97 8.41
C PRO A 121 -2.74 7.95 8.95
N ILE A 122 -1.82 8.60 8.23
CA ILE A 122 -0.40 8.56 8.56
C ILE A 122 -0.18 9.61 9.62
N ALA A 123 -0.31 9.16 10.87
CA ALA A 123 0.22 9.86 12.01
C ALA A 123 1.75 9.86 11.96
N GLU A 124 2.37 10.87 12.58
CA GLU A 124 3.82 10.94 12.79
C GLU A 124 4.41 9.63 13.33
N ALA A 125 3.68 8.97 14.24
CA ALA A 125 4.02 7.66 14.79
C ALA A 125 4.26 6.59 13.70
N LYS A 126 3.50 6.62 12.61
CA LYS A 126 3.64 5.67 11.50
C LYS A 126 4.90 5.94 10.68
N VAL A 127 5.23 7.20 10.41
CA VAL A 127 6.49 7.57 9.74
C VAL A 127 7.70 7.19 10.59
N LEU A 128 7.64 7.40 11.90
CA LEU A 128 8.67 6.97 12.83
C LEU A 128 8.83 5.44 12.86
N GLU A 129 7.73 4.68 12.79
CA GLU A 129 7.76 3.23 12.63
C GLU A 129 8.45 2.82 11.31
N LEU A 130 8.08 3.43 10.18
CA LEU A 130 8.69 3.15 8.87
C LEU A 130 10.20 3.41 8.86
N ASN A 131 10.64 4.53 9.45
CA ASN A 131 12.07 4.84 9.54
C ASN A 131 12.82 3.88 10.47
N ARG A 132 12.21 3.45 11.60
CA ARG A 132 12.82 2.43 12.47
C ARG A 132 13.03 1.12 11.71
N TRP A 133 12.03 0.66 10.98
CA TRP A 133 12.15 -0.55 10.16
C TRP A 133 13.21 -0.43 9.08
N LEU A 134 13.27 0.72 8.40
CA LEU A 134 14.30 1.00 7.39
C LEU A 134 15.72 0.85 7.97
N VAL A 135 15.95 1.41 9.17
CA VAL A 135 17.23 1.31 9.86
C VAL A 135 17.54 -0.14 10.26
N GLU A 136 16.58 -0.85 10.84
CA GLU A 136 16.75 -2.25 11.25
C GLU A 136 17.09 -3.15 10.07
N ALA A 137 16.41 -2.99 8.95
CA ALA A 137 16.64 -3.78 7.77
C ALA A 137 17.99 -3.46 7.10
N LYS A 138 18.38 -2.18 7.03
CA LYS A 138 19.72 -1.80 6.55
C LYS A 138 20.84 -2.41 7.39
N LYS A 139 20.69 -2.44 8.72
CA LYS A 139 21.66 -3.09 9.62
C LYS A 139 21.84 -4.59 9.30
N ARG A 140 20.76 -5.30 8.99
CA ARG A 140 20.81 -6.73 8.64
C ARG A 140 21.51 -6.95 7.29
N THR A 141 21.24 -6.11 6.29
CA THR A 141 21.91 -6.19 4.99
C THR A 141 23.42 -5.96 5.12
N THR A 142 23.85 -5.01 5.96
CA THR A 142 25.28 -4.74 6.20
C THR A 142 25.96 -5.88 6.97
N ALA A 143 25.25 -6.58 7.87
CA ALA A 143 25.80 -7.70 8.63
C ALA A 143 26.00 -8.98 7.80
N THR A 144 25.16 -9.21 6.79
CA THR A 144 25.25 -10.40 5.91
C THR A 144 26.28 -10.23 4.78
N GLY A 145 26.71 -9.00 4.49
CA GLY A 145 27.70 -8.70 3.45
C GLY A 145 29.15 -8.71 3.92
N LYS A 146 29.46 -9.28 5.09
CA LYS A 146 30.80 -9.33 5.67
C LYS A 146 31.28 -10.77 5.85
#